data_AF-A0AB74M859-F1
#
_entry.id   AF-A0AB74M859-F1
#
_cell.length_a   1.000
_cell.length_b   1.000
_cell.length_c   1.000
_cell.angle_alpha   90.00
_cell.angle_beta   90.00
_cell.angle_gamma   90.00
#
_symmetry.space_group_name_H-M   'P 1'
#
loop_
_entity.id
_entity.type
_entity.pdbx_description
1 polymer ?
#
loop_
_entity_poly.entity_id
_entity_poly.type
_entity_poly.pdbx_seq_one_letter_code
_entity_poly.pdbx_strand_id
1 'polypeptide(L)'
;MIIAISAVKDPVYTRQGCINCLVKLTGVDEEETDWLPFTATPTDEAPHGKELWQALNSGQYGQIAPYTQPEDAVEKARQQKINEINAWRNAMEAANYTFEHNGRKWDYGKSTQTRLEPSVAAAKAGKLPEAFFWTDADNNDVPMDAETLIALSAAAEQAMFTKGLEIHVRQRTMKKEIEALGDAEAILAYKVGMADR
;
A
#
# COMPACT_ATOMS: atom_id res chain seq x y z
N MET A 1 29.91 34.28 -8.64
CA MET A 1 30.96 33.30 -8.31
C MET A 1 30.60 32.02 -9.03
N ILE A 2 31.52 31.39 -9.78
CA ILE A 2 31.23 30.13 -10.49
C ILE A 2 31.59 29.00 -9.53
N ILE A 3 30.61 28.18 -9.14
CA ILE A 3 30.83 26.97 -8.34
C ILE A 3 31.37 25.88 -9.28
N ALA A 4 32.47 25.24 -8.88
CA ALA A 4 33.09 24.15 -9.62
C ALA A 4 33.51 23.00 -8.70
N ILE A 5 33.64 21.79 -9.24
CA ILE A 5 34.10 20.60 -8.51
C ILE A 5 35.60 20.44 -8.72
N SER A 6 36.37 20.47 -7.63
CA SER A 6 37.84 20.39 -7.68
C SER A 6 38.38 18.99 -7.41
N ALA A 7 37.62 18.14 -6.69
CA ALA A 7 38.00 16.76 -6.40
C ALA A 7 36.76 15.89 -6.19
N VAL A 8 36.90 14.60 -6.52
CA VAL A 8 35.86 13.58 -6.38
C VAL A 8 36.49 12.30 -5.83
N LYS A 9 35.80 11.60 -4.94
CA LYS A 9 36.19 10.26 -4.48
C LYS A 9 34.99 9.41 -4.11
N ASP A 10 35.26 8.13 -3.90
CA ASP A 10 34.29 7.11 -3.48
C ASP A 10 33.03 7.07 -4.36
N PRO A 11 33.14 7.06 -5.71
CA PRO A 11 31.97 6.98 -6.57
C PRO A 11 31.34 5.59 -6.47
N VAL A 12 30.04 5.56 -6.15
CA VAL A 12 29.24 4.34 -6.04
C VAL A 12 27.95 4.55 -6.82
N TYR A 13 27.61 3.60 -7.69
CA TYR A 13 26.32 3.61 -8.35
C TYR A 13 25.20 3.54 -7.31
N THR A 14 24.16 4.35 -7.50
CA THR A 14 22.89 4.15 -6.81
C THR A 14 22.11 3.05 -7.54
N ARG A 15 21.08 2.54 -6.87
CA ARG A 15 20.13 1.59 -7.48
C ARG A 15 19.50 2.10 -8.78
N GLN A 16 19.31 3.43 -8.90
CA GLN A 16 18.65 4.07 -10.05
C GLN A 16 19.63 4.41 -11.19
N GLY A 17 20.90 3.99 -11.08
CA GLY A 17 21.93 4.31 -12.07
C GLY A 17 22.50 5.71 -11.94
N CYS A 18 22.09 6.51 -10.95
CA CYS A 18 22.81 7.72 -10.55
C CYS A 18 24.14 7.34 -9.87
N ILE A 19 24.99 8.32 -9.56
CA ILE A 19 26.27 8.06 -8.90
C ILE A 19 26.36 8.91 -7.63
N ASN A 20 26.39 8.26 -6.47
CA ASN A 20 26.76 8.93 -5.23
C ASN A 20 28.28 9.05 -5.16
N CYS A 21 28.78 10.20 -4.73
CA CYS A 21 30.20 10.41 -4.51
C CYS A 21 30.42 11.51 -3.46
N LEU A 22 31.67 11.65 -3.02
CA LEU A 22 32.10 12.79 -2.22
C LEU A 22 32.82 13.78 -3.12
N VAL A 23 32.45 15.06 -3.05
CA VAL A 23 33.05 16.14 -3.83
C VAL A 23 33.67 17.21 -2.96
N LYS A 24 34.64 17.92 -3.51
CA LYS A 24 35.07 19.24 -3.02
C LYS A 24 34.64 20.31 -3.99
N LEU A 25 34.06 21.37 -3.47
CA LEU A 25 33.61 22.52 -4.24
C LEU A 25 34.59 23.68 -4.09
N THR A 26 34.73 24.47 -5.16
CA THR A 26 35.40 25.77 -5.17
C THR A 26 34.43 26.86 -5.59
N GLY A 27 34.68 28.10 -5.19
CA GLY A 27 33.74 29.21 -5.46
C GLY A 27 32.53 29.20 -4.52
N VAL A 28 32.73 28.65 -3.32
CA VAL A 28 31.88 28.78 -2.12
C VAL A 28 32.76 29.38 -1.01
N ASP A 29 32.17 30.07 -0.03
CA ASP A 29 32.95 30.77 1.02
C ASP A 29 33.97 29.82 1.71
N GLU A 30 35.18 30.33 1.89
CA GLU A 30 36.44 29.55 2.02
C GLU A 30 36.58 28.69 3.30
N GLU A 31 35.65 28.78 4.26
CA GLU A 31 35.72 28.05 5.54
C GLU A 31 35.16 26.62 5.52
N GLU A 32 34.48 26.17 4.44
CA GLU A 32 33.96 24.80 4.35
C GLU A 32 34.44 24.08 3.08
N THR A 33 35.59 23.39 3.17
CA THR A 33 36.06 22.43 2.15
C THR A 33 36.12 21.01 2.67
N ASP A 34 35.14 20.67 3.51
CA ASP A 34 34.85 19.29 3.83
C ASP A 34 34.33 18.55 2.59
N TRP A 35 34.47 17.23 2.62
CA TRP A 35 33.93 16.36 1.59
C TRP A 35 32.41 16.36 1.69
N LEU A 36 31.75 16.89 0.67
CA LEU A 36 30.29 16.96 0.63
C LEU A 36 29.71 15.78 -0.15
N PRO A 37 28.64 15.16 0.34
CA PRO A 37 27.91 14.17 -0.44
C PRO A 37 27.26 14.83 -1.66
N PHE A 38 27.43 14.21 -2.82
CA PHE A 38 26.79 14.65 -4.06
C PHE A 38 26.26 13.45 -4.82
N THR A 39 25.07 13.59 -5.42
CA THR A 39 24.50 12.59 -6.32
C THR A 39 24.54 13.14 -7.74
N ALA A 40 25.47 12.64 -8.55
CA ALA A 40 25.54 12.95 -9.97
C ALA A 40 24.41 12.23 -10.70
N THR A 41 23.66 12.97 -11.52
CA THR A 41 22.53 12.43 -12.28
C THR A 41 22.67 12.78 -13.76
N PRO A 42 22.14 11.96 -14.68
CA PRO A 42 22.16 12.28 -16.11
C PRO A 42 21.29 13.49 -16.47
N THR A 43 20.37 13.87 -15.58
CA THR A 43 19.38 14.94 -15.76
C THR A 43 19.70 16.19 -14.94
N ASP A 44 20.91 16.29 -14.38
CA ASP A 44 21.32 17.46 -13.61
C ASP A 44 21.24 18.72 -14.48
N GLU A 45 20.65 19.80 -13.98
CA GLU A 45 20.54 21.06 -14.72
C GLU A 45 21.72 21.99 -14.47
N ALA A 46 22.41 21.84 -13.33
CA ALA A 46 23.53 22.67 -12.94
C ALA A 46 24.78 22.33 -13.79
N PRO A 47 25.54 23.34 -14.28
CA PRO A 47 26.73 23.08 -15.10
C PRO A 47 27.74 22.12 -14.45
N HIS A 48 28.07 22.32 -13.18
CA HIS A 48 29.01 21.46 -12.44
C HIS A 48 28.49 20.03 -12.27
N GLY A 49 27.17 19.84 -12.14
CA GLY A 49 26.57 18.51 -12.02
C GLY A 49 26.62 17.72 -13.34
N LYS A 50 26.36 18.39 -14.47
CA LYS A 50 26.51 17.80 -15.82
C LYS A 50 27.96 17.40 -16.11
N GLU A 51 28.90 18.29 -15.78
CA GLU A 51 30.33 18.05 -15.94
C GLU A 51 30.79 16.85 -15.09
N LEU A 52 30.35 16.79 -13.83
CA LEU A 52 30.64 15.67 -12.94
C LEU A 52 30.10 14.34 -13.49
N TRP A 53 28.85 14.30 -13.95
CA TRP A 53 28.25 13.11 -14.53
C TRP A 53 29.08 12.58 -15.71
N GLN A 54 29.48 13.47 -16.63
CA GLN A 54 30.31 13.10 -17.78
C GLN A 54 31.70 12.60 -17.35
N ALA A 55 32.34 13.31 -16.42
CA ALA A 55 33.67 12.97 -15.92
C ALA A 55 33.69 11.60 -15.22
N LEU A 56 32.70 11.32 -14.36
CA LEU A 56 32.54 10.02 -13.70
C LEU A 56 32.37 8.89 -14.72
N ASN A 57 31.47 9.04 -15.68
CA ASN A 57 31.21 8.01 -16.70
C ASN A 57 32.37 7.82 -17.69
N SER A 58 33.22 8.83 -17.86
CA SER A 58 34.46 8.72 -18.66
C SER A 58 35.59 7.95 -17.94
N GLY A 59 35.44 7.68 -16.64
CA GLY A 59 36.47 7.05 -15.80
C GLY A 59 37.53 8.03 -15.29
N GLN A 60 37.34 9.34 -15.44
CA GLN A 60 38.29 10.37 -14.99
C GLN A 60 38.62 10.26 -13.49
N TYR A 61 37.67 9.81 -12.67
CA TYR A 61 37.84 9.65 -11.22
C TYR A 61 37.96 8.19 -10.77
N GLY A 62 38.39 7.31 -11.68
CA GLY A 62 38.52 5.88 -11.43
C GLY A 62 37.21 5.10 -11.65
N GLN A 63 37.23 3.83 -11.27
CA GLN A 63 36.08 2.94 -11.43
C GLN A 63 34.96 3.29 -10.44
N ILE A 64 33.74 3.42 -10.95
CA ILE A 64 32.55 3.56 -10.11
C ILE A 64 32.24 2.20 -9.51
N ALA A 65 32.20 2.12 -8.18
CA ALA A 65 31.83 0.91 -7.48
C ALA A 65 30.36 0.54 -7.75
N PRO A 66 30.02 -0.76 -7.86
CA PRO A 66 28.64 -1.17 -8.04
C PRO A 66 27.79 -0.82 -6.81
N TYR A 67 26.49 -0.67 -7.02
CA TYR A 67 25.52 -0.57 -5.92
C TYR A 67 25.54 -1.86 -5.09
N THR A 68 25.59 -1.71 -3.77
CA THR A 68 25.33 -2.79 -2.80
C THR A 68 24.08 -2.44 -2.02
N GLN A 69 23.10 -3.34 -2.01
CA GLN A 69 21.89 -3.16 -1.22
C GLN A 69 22.22 -3.13 0.28
N PRO A 70 21.74 -2.13 1.06
CA PRO A 70 21.90 -2.14 2.51
C PRO A 70 21.31 -3.41 3.10
N GLU A 71 21.98 -3.99 4.10
CA GLU A 71 21.59 -5.27 4.74
C GLU A 71 20.15 -5.25 5.27
N ASP A 72 19.67 -4.08 5.69
CA ASP A 72 18.32 -3.89 6.26
C ASP A 72 17.26 -3.43 5.24
N ALA A 73 17.63 -3.17 3.98
CA ALA A 73 16.72 -2.59 2.99
C ALA A 73 15.55 -3.53 2.65
N VAL A 74 15.81 -4.84 2.56
CA VAL A 74 14.78 -5.86 2.30
C VAL A 74 13.78 -5.91 3.46
N GLU A 75 14.29 -5.94 4.70
CA GLU A 75 13.45 -6.04 5.89
C GLU A 75 12.62 -4.77 6.11
N LYS A 76 13.19 -3.58 5.87
CA LYS A 76 12.44 -2.32 5.91
C LYS A 76 11.33 -2.29 4.85
N ALA A 77 11.63 -2.72 3.62
CA ALA A 77 10.63 -2.81 2.56
C ALA A 77 9.51 -3.80 2.92
N ARG A 78 9.86 -4.95 3.50
CA ARG A 78 8.91 -5.97 3.98
C ARG A 78 7.99 -5.41 5.05
N GLN A 79 8.55 -4.78 6.08
CA GLN A 79 7.75 -4.19 7.15
C GLN A 79 6.80 -3.10 6.64
N GLN A 80 7.29 -2.24 5.74
CA GLN A 80 6.45 -1.22 5.08
C GLN A 80 5.29 -1.87 4.32
N LYS A 81 5.57 -2.90 3.52
CA LYS A 81 4.54 -3.57 2.73
C LYS A 81 3.57 -4.39 3.60
N ILE A 82 4.02 -4.97 4.71
CA ILE A 82 3.16 -5.59 5.72
C ILE A 82 2.17 -4.59 6.31
N ASN A 83 2.64 -3.37 6.62
CA ASN A 83 1.77 -2.31 7.13
C ASN A 83 0.69 -1.92 6.11
N GLU A 84 1.06 -1.80 4.83
CA GLU A 84 0.13 -1.54 3.73
C GLU A 84 -0.90 -2.66 3.58
N ILE A 85 -0.48 -3.93 3.62
CA ILE A 85 -1.38 -5.11 3.60
C ILE A 85 -2.35 -5.08 4.79
N ASN A 86 -1.88 -4.71 5.99
CA ASN A 86 -2.72 -4.62 7.17
C ASN A 86 -3.73 -3.47 7.05
N ALA A 87 -3.32 -2.32 6.49
CA ALA A 87 -4.21 -1.20 6.22
C ALA A 87 -5.29 -1.56 5.19
N TRP A 88 -4.92 -2.26 4.11
CA TRP A 88 -5.86 -2.80 3.14
C TRP A 88 -6.87 -3.75 3.78
N ARG A 89 -6.41 -4.70 4.60
CA ARG A 89 -7.30 -5.61 5.34
C ARG A 89 -8.31 -4.83 6.19
N ASN A 90 -7.84 -3.85 6.97
CA ASN A 90 -8.70 -3.03 7.82
C ASN A 90 -9.77 -2.30 7.00
N ALA A 91 -9.39 -1.74 5.86
CA ALA A 91 -10.33 -1.07 4.96
C ALA A 91 -11.38 -2.05 4.41
N MET A 92 -10.96 -3.24 3.96
CA MET A 92 -11.86 -4.26 3.45
C MET A 92 -12.81 -4.82 4.52
N GLU A 93 -12.34 -5.01 5.76
CA GLU A 93 -13.17 -5.46 6.89
C GLU A 93 -14.10 -4.37 7.45
N ALA A 94 -13.86 -3.10 7.13
CA ALA A 94 -14.69 -1.96 7.52
C ALA A 94 -15.69 -1.55 6.43
N ALA A 95 -15.46 -1.96 5.18
CA ALA A 95 -16.34 -1.66 4.06
C ALA A 95 -17.71 -2.36 4.19
N ASN A 96 -18.71 -1.75 3.56
CA ASN A 96 -19.99 -2.38 3.29
C ASN A 96 -19.98 -2.95 1.86
N TYR A 97 -20.70 -4.04 1.68
CA TYR A 97 -20.77 -4.78 0.43
C TYR A 97 -22.22 -5.16 0.15
N THR A 98 -22.51 -5.61 -1.07
CA THR A 98 -23.83 -6.13 -1.43
C THR A 98 -23.79 -7.63 -1.68
N PHE A 99 -24.85 -8.34 -1.34
CA PHE A 99 -25.05 -9.75 -1.67
C PHE A 99 -26.47 -10.00 -2.18
N GLU A 100 -26.67 -11.08 -2.92
CA GLU A 100 -28.00 -11.47 -3.39
C GLU A 100 -28.66 -12.47 -2.44
N HIS A 101 -29.91 -12.20 -2.07
CA HIS A 101 -30.74 -13.10 -1.27
C HIS A 101 -32.22 -12.91 -1.64
N ASN A 102 -32.93 -14.02 -1.89
CA ASN A 102 -34.33 -14.04 -2.29
C ASN A 102 -34.66 -13.10 -3.48
N GLY A 103 -33.79 -13.10 -4.50
CA GLY A 103 -33.98 -12.31 -5.72
C GLY A 103 -33.76 -10.81 -5.57
N ARG A 104 -33.19 -10.35 -4.44
CA ARG A 104 -32.86 -8.95 -4.17
C ARG A 104 -31.42 -8.77 -3.74
N LYS A 105 -30.89 -7.56 -3.92
CA LYS A 105 -29.58 -7.16 -3.42
C LYS A 105 -29.72 -6.49 -2.07
N TRP A 106 -28.90 -6.91 -1.11
CA TRP A 106 -28.91 -6.40 0.24
C TRP A 106 -27.53 -5.93 0.62
N ASP A 107 -27.45 -4.85 1.40
CA ASP A 107 -26.21 -4.47 2.05
C ASP A 107 -25.84 -5.48 3.14
N TYR A 108 -24.55 -5.74 3.29
CA TYR A 108 -23.97 -6.44 4.42
C TYR A 108 -22.65 -5.80 4.84
N GLY A 109 -22.27 -6.04 6.08
CA GLY A 109 -21.12 -5.40 6.71
C GLY A 109 -21.42 -5.11 8.18
N LYS A 110 -20.39 -4.69 8.93
CA LYS A 110 -20.52 -4.45 10.38
C LYS A 110 -21.64 -3.46 10.69
N SER A 111 -21.74 -2.38 9.92
CA SER A 111 -22.77 -1.35 10.14
C SER A 111 -24.18 -1.88 9.88
N THR A 112 -24.38 -2.61 8.78
CA THR A 112 -25.69 -3.20 8.47
C THR A 112 -26.11 -4.22 9.52
N GLN A 113 -25.19 -5.08 9.95
CA GLN A 113 -25.47 -6.08 10.99
C GLN A 113 -25.90 -5.42 12.31
N THR A 114 -25.16 -4.42 12.79
CA THR A 114 -25.53 -3.68 14.01
C THR A 114 -26.91 -3.01 13.92
N ARG A 115 -27.30 -2.53 12.74
CA ARG A 115 -28.65 -1.95 12.53
C ARG A 115 -29.74 -3.04 12.49
N LEU A 116 -29.42 -4.22 11.98
CA LEU A 116 -30.35 -5.32 11.80
C LEU A 116 -30.64 -6.06 13.11
N GLU A 117 -29.64 -6.18 13.99
CA GLU A 117 -29.69 -6.84 15.30
C GLU A 117 -30.94 -6.55 16.15
N PRO A 118 -31.31 -5.28 16.45
CA PRO A 118 -32.49 -5.00 17.28
C PRO A 118 -33.79 -5.45 16.61
N SER A 119 -33.90 -5.31 15.29
CA SER A 119 -35.08 -5.72 14.52
C SER A 119 -35.22 -7.24 14.50
N VAL A 120 -34.11 -7.96 14.35
CA VAL A 120 -34.06 -9.44 14.42
C VAL A 120 -34.39 -9.92 15.83
N ALA A 121 -33.91 -9.23 16.88
CA ALA A 121 -34.27 -9.55 18.25
C ALA A 121 -35.78 -9.36 18.50
N ALA A 122 -36.38 -8.28 17.97
CA ALA A 122 -37.83 -8.07 18.02
C ALA A 122 -38.60 -9.15 17.26
N ALA A 123 -38.15 -9.54 16.08
CA ALA A 123 -38.72 -10.65 15.30
C ALA A 123 -38.70 -11.98 16.07
N LYS A 124 -37.54 -12.35 16.65
CA LYS A 124 -37.40 -13.56 17.48
C LYS A 124 -38.28 -13.53 18.73
N ALA A 125 -38.57 -12.35 19.25
CA ALA A 125 -39.46 -12.16 20.40
C ALA A 125 -40.95 -12.07 20.05
N GLY A 126 -41.32 -12.15 18.76
CA GLY A 126 -42.71 -11.97 18.31
C GLY A 126 -43.23 -10.54 18.47
N LYS A 127 -42.33 -9.55 18.46
CA LYS A 127 -42.63 -8.11 18.68
C LYS A 127 -42.36 -7.26 17.45
N LEU A 128 -42.15 -7.88 16.28
CA LEU A 128 -41.97 -7.14 15.03
C LEU A 128 -43.31 -6.51 14.62
N PRO A 129 -43.38 -5.20 14.32
CA PRO A 129 -44.60 -4.57 13.86
C PRO A 129 -45.09 -5.15 12.52
N GLU A 130 -46.41 -5.24 12.30
CA GLU A 130 -46.98 -5.79 11.05
C GLU A 130 -46.58 -5.01 9.79
N ALA A 131 -46.37 -3.69 9.91
CA ALA A 131 -45.94 -2.82 8.82
C ALA A 131 -44.41 -2.62 8.76
N PHE A 132 -43.62 -3.51 9.38
CA PHE A 132 -42.18 -3.42 9.36
C PHE A 132 -41.62 -3.66 7.95
N PHE A 133 -40.58 -2.90 7.60
CA PHE A 133 -39.87 -3.03 6.34
C PHE A 133 -38.36 -2.90 6.57
N TRP A 134 -37.59 -3.46 5.65
CA TRP A 134 -36.16 -3.22 5.55
C TRP A 134 -35.82 -2.69 4.16
N THR A 135 -34.85 -1.80 4.09
CA THR A 135 -34.44 -1.19 2.84
C THR A 135 -33.41 -2.08 2.15
N ASP A 136 -33.65 -2.42 0.88
CA ASP A 136 -32.68 -3.16 0.06
C ASP A 136 -31.53 -2.26 -0.44
N ALA A 137 -30.50 -2.84 -1.05
CA ALA A 137 -29.31 -2.10 -1.46
C ALA A 137 -29.59 -1.01 -2.52
N ASP A 138 -30.72 -1.12 -3.22
CA ASP A 138 -31.18 -0.16 -4.23
C ASP A 138 -32.12 0.90 -3.63
N ASN A 139 -32.22 0.98 -2.30
CA ASN A 139 -33.07 1.89 -1.53
C ASN A 139 -34.58 1.65 -1.69
N ASN A 140 -35.02 0.42 -1.96
CA ASN A 140 -36.44 0.09 -1.96
C ASN A 140 -36.87 -0.41 -0.57
N ASP A 141 -38.01 0.07 -0.09
CA ASP A 141 -38.62 -0.44 1.13
C ASP A 141 -39.29 -1.79 0.85
N VAL A 142 -38.77 -2.84 1.47
CA VAL A 142 -39.26 -4.22 1.31
C VAL A 142 -39.99 -4.62 2.58
N PRO A 143 -41.29 -4.94 2.51
CA PRO A 143 -42.03 -5.47 3.65
C PRO A 143 -41.37 -6.75 4.18
N MET A 144 -41.27 -6.86 5.51
CA MET A 144 -40.58 -7.96 6.18
C MET A 144 -41.45 -8.54 7.28
N ASP A 145 -41.75 -9.83 7.17
CA ASP A 145 -42.21 -10.60 8.32
C ASP A 145 -41.03 -11.10 9.18
N ALA A 146 -41.35 -11.70 10.32
CA ALA A 146 -40.34 -12.17 11.26
C ALA A 146 -39.44 -13.25 10.65
N GLU A 147 -39.99 -14.17 9.85
CA GLU A 147 -39.25 -15.26 9.22
C GLU A 147 -38.25 -14.74 8.18
N THR A 148 -38.71 -13.87 7.28
CA THR A 148 -37.91 -13.29 6.21
C THR A 148 -36.80 -12.41 6.77
N LEU A 149 -37.07 -11.62 7.82
CA LEU A 149 -36.05 -10.79 8.47
C LEU A 149 -34.96 -11.62 9.14
N ILE A 150 -35.35 -12.72 9.82
CA ILE A 150 -34.39 -13.65 10.45
C ILE A 150 -33.55 -14.35 9.37
N ALA A 151 -34.16 -14.79 8.27
CA ALA A 151 -33.46 -15.42 7.15
C ALA A 151 -32.47 -14.44 6.48
N LEU A 152 -32.88 -13.19 6.27
CA LEU A 152 -32.00 -12.14 5.74
C LEU A 152 -30.78 -11.91 6.65
N SER A 153 -30.98 -11.82 7.97
CA SER A 153 -29.89 -11.68 8.93
C SER A 153 -28.92 -12.85 8.88
N ALA A 154 -29.42 -14.09 8.85
CA ALA A 154 -28.57 -15.28 8.75
C ALA A 154 -27.78 -15.30 7.43
N ALA A 155 -28.40 -14.90 6.33
CA ALA A 155 -27.74 -14.82 5.03
C ALA A 155 -26.66 -13.72 5.00
N ALA A 156 -26.93 -12.56 5.63
CA ALA A 156 -25.95 -11.48 5.78
C ALA A 156 -24.75 -11.91 6.65
N GLU A 157 -24.98 -12.62 7.76
CA GLU A 157 -23.93 -13.18 8.61
C GLU A 157 -23.05 -14.18 7.83
N GLN A 158 -23.66 -15.06 7.03
CA GLN A 158 -22.93 -16.00 6.17
C GLN A 158 -22.10 -15.27 5.10
N ALA A 159 -22.65 -14.21 4.49
CA ALA A 159 -21.93 -13.38 3.54
C ALA A 159 -20.73 -12.67 4.19
N MET A 160 -20.92 -12.11 5.39
CA MET A 160 -19.85 -11.50 6.20
C MET A 160 -18.75 -12.50 6.53
N PHE A 161 -19.11 -13.71 6.97
CA PHE A 161 -18.14 -14.78 7.26
C PHE A 161 -17.32 -15.14 6.01
N THR A 162 -18.00 -15.37 4.88
CA THR A 162 -17.36 -15.72 3.62
C THR A 162 -16.39 -14.63 3.17
N LYS A 163 -16.82 -13.37 3.24
CA LYS A 163 -15.98 -12.22 2.90
C LYS A 163 -14.78 -12.08 3.84
N GLY A 164 -14.98 -12.28 5.14
CA GLY A 164 -13.90 -12.26 6.12
C GLY A 164 -12.84 -13.33 5.85
N LEU A 165 -13.27 -14.54 5.46
CA LEU A 165 -12.36 -15.62 5.07
C LEU A 165 -11.59 -15.28 3.78
N GLU A 166 -12.27 -14.73 2.76
CA GLU A 166 -11.63 -14.26 1.51
C GLU A 166 -10.51 -13.25 1.82
N ILE A 167 -10.82 -12.23 2.63
CA ILE A 167 -9.87 -11.19 3.02
C ILE A 167 -8.69 -11.81 3.80
N HIS A 168 -8.96 -12.71 4.75
CA HIS A 168 -7.93 -13.36 5.56
C HIS A 168 -6.98 -14.21 4.71
N VAL A 169 -7.54 -15.02 3.81
CA VAL A 169 -6.75 -15.85 2.87
C VAL A 169 -5.88 -14.96 2.00
N ARG A 170 -6.46 -13.91 1.39
CA ARG A 170 -5.69 -12.99 0.55
C ARG A 170 -4.60 -12.27 1.32
N GLN A 171 -4.87 -11.78 2.53
CA GLN A 171 -3.85 -11.15 3.39
C GLN A 171 -2.66 -12.09 3.62
N ARG A 172 -2.92 -13.35 3.96
CA ARG A 172 -1.87 -14.36 4.16
C ARG A 172 -1.09 -14.64 2.89
N THR A 173 -1.78 -14.74 1.76
CA THR A 173 -1.15 -14.95 0.46
C THR A 173 -0.21 -13.80 0.11
N MET A 174 -0.67 -12.54 0.23
CA MET A 174 0.18 -11.37 -0.02
C MET A 174 1.43 -11.37 0.88
N LYS A 175 1.28 -11.68 2.17
CA LYS A 175 2.42 -11.77 3.11
C LYS A 175 3.43 -12.85 2.70
N LYS A 176 2.98 -14.00 2.21
CA LYS A 176 3.86 -15.05 1.70
C LYS A 176 4.54 -14.67 0.38
N GLU A 177 3.82 -13.98 -0.51
CA GLU A 177 4.35 -13.53 -1.79
C GLU A 177 5.49 -12.51 -1.59
N ILE A 178 5.31 -11.54 -0.69
CA ILE A 178 6.40 -10.61 -0.35
C ILE A 178 7.55 -11.31 0.41
N GLU A 179 7.26 -12.35 1.20
CA GLU A 179 8.29 -13.19 1.86
C GLU A 179 9.23 -13.86 0.87
N ALA A 180 8.71 -14.29 -0.27
CA ALA A 180 9.52 -14.91 -1.32
C ALA A 180 10.38 -13.91 -2.12
N LEU A 181 10.17 -12.60 -1.95
CA LEU A 181 10.96 -11.57 -2.65
C LEU A 181 12.24 -11.25 -1.86
N GLY A 182 13.37 -11.32 -2.57
CA GLY A 182 14.70 -11.00 -2.02
C GLY A 182 15.17 -9.58 -2.32
N ASP A 183 14.38 -8.77 -3.02
CA ASP A 183 14.74 -7.42 -3.44
C ASP A 183 13.76 -6.37 -2.93
N ALA A 184 14.28 -5.24 -2.44
CA ALA A 184 13.48 -4.20 -1.81
C ALA A 184 12.52 -3.49 -2.77
N GLU A 185 12.91 -3.16 -4.02
CA GLU A 185 11.93 -2.51 -4.91
C GLU A 185 10.90 -3.49 -5.44
N ALA A 186 11.24 -4.76 -5.65
CA ALA A 186 10.24 -5.77 -5.95
C ALA A 186 9.19 -5.86 -4.83
N ILE A 187 9.62 -5.83 -3.56
CA ILE A 187 8.70 -5.80 -2.41
C ILE A 187 7.86 -4.53 -2.42
N LEU A 188 8.46 -3.35 -2.62
CA LEU A 188 7.73 -2.08 -2.61
C LEU A 188 6.77 -1.93 -3.79
N ALA A 189 7.11 -2.48 -4.95
CA ALA A 189 6.29 -2.49 -6.15
C ALA A 189 5.15 -3.53 -6.10
N TYR A 190 5.17 -4.45 -5.12
CA TYR A 190 4.11 -5.42 -4.93
C TYR A 190 2.74 -4.73 -4.77
N LYS A 191 1.77 -5.11 -5.61
CA LYS A 191 0.42 -4.55 -5.64
C LYS A 191 -0.44 -5.15 -4.53
N VAL A 192 -0.81 -4.32 -3.56
CA VAL A 192 -1.74 -4.69 -2.49
C VAL A 192 -3.18 -4.58 -2.98
N GLY A 193 -3.96 -5.64 -2.79
CA GLY A 193 -5.34 -5.68 -3.26
C GLY A 193 -5.90 -7.09 -3.33
N MET A 194 -7.16 -7.20 -3.73
CA MET A 194 -7.70 -8.49 -4.20
C MET A 194 -6.92 -8.95 -5.45
N ALA A 195 -6.87 -10.25 -5.68
CA ALA A 195 -6.40 -10.75 -6.97
C ALA A 195 -7.39 -10.30 -8.05
N ASP A 196 -6.86 -9.86 -9.20
CA ASP A 196 -7.70 -9.61 -10.37
C ASP A 196 -8.47 -10.91 -10.69
N ARG A 197 -9.79 -10.82 -10.78
CA ARG A 197 -10.68 -11.93 -11.15
C ARG A 197 -10.84 -12.00 -12.65
#